data_AF-A0A7C3G7M0-F1
#
_entry.id   AF-A0A7C3G7M0-F1
#
_cell.length_a   1.000
_cell.length_b   1.000
_cell.length_c   1.000
_cell.angle_alpha   90.00
_cell.angle_beta   90.00
_cell.angle_gamma   90.00
#
_symmetry.space_group_name_H-M   'P 1'
#
loop_
_entity.id
_entity.type
_entity.pdbx_description
1 polymer ?
#
loop_
_entity_poly.entity_id
_entity_poly.type
_entity_poly.pdbx_seq_one_letter_code
_entity_poly.pdbx_strand_id
1 'polypeptide(L)' 'MFGYFSVLAAIPGFFLSSLILMALWGVIAPEFGIETIRYPMAMLITITAWLTVAPLAAVGRKRK' A
#
# COMPACT_ATOMS: atom_id res chain seq x y z
N MET A 1 -17.80 -19.06 4.96
CA MET A 1 -16.63 -19.83 4.46
C MET A 1 -15.79 -19.09 3.40
N PHE A 2 -16.25 -18.00 2.76
CA PHE A 2 -15.46 -17.23 1.76
C PHE A 2 -14.60 -16.05 2.32
N GLY A 3 -14.58 -15.84 3.64
CA GLY A 3 -13.92 -14.68 4.25
C GLY A 3 -12.39 -14.66 4.15
N TYR A 4 -11.76 -15.83 4.05
CA TYR A 4 -10.29 -15.97 3.99
C TYR A 4 -9.74 -15.65 2.59
N PHE A 5 -10.37 -16.16 1.54
CA PHE A 5 -9.99 -15.88 0.15
C PHE A 5 -10.23 -14.43 -0.27
N SER A 6 -11.15 -13.75 0.41
CA SER A 6 -11.40 -12.33 0.16
C SER A 6 -10.38 -11.41 0.85
N VAL A 7 -9.49 -11.94 1.70
CA VAL A 7 -8.24 -11.25 2.11
C VAL A 7 -7.21 -11.38 0.98
N LEU A 8 -7.10 -12.56 0.36
CA LEU A 8 -6.24 -12.78 -0.80
C LEU A 8 -6.65 -11.89 -2.00
N ALA A 9 -7.93 -11.57 -2.16
CA ALA A 9 -8.40 -10.63 -3.18
C ALA A 9 -8.05 -9.15 -2.88
N ALA A 10 -7.80 -8.80 -1.61
CA ALA A 10 -7.39 -7.44 -1.24
C ALA A 10 -5.88 -7.19 -1.48
N ILE A 11 -5.08 -8.25 -1.47
CA ILE A 11 -3.63 -8.22 -1.71
C ILE A 11 -3.28 -7.59 -3.07
N PRO A 12 -3.88 -8.00 -4.22
CA PRO A 12 -3.65 -7.35 -5.51
C PRO A 12 -4.01 -5.86 -5.53
N GLY A 13 -5.16 -5.49 -4.94
CA GLY A 13 -5.62 -4.10 -4.90
C GLY A 13 -4.69 -3.20 -4.09
N PHE A 14 -4.11 -3.73 -3.01
CA PHE A 14 -3.13 -3.03 -2.19
C PHE A 14 -1.77 -2.89 -2.93
N PHE A 15 -1.32 -3.90 -3.69
CA PHE A 15 -0.10 -3.82 -4.53
C PHE A 15 -0.25 -2.73 -5.57
N LEU A 16 -1.39 -2.72 -6.27
CA LEU A 16 -1.66 -1.73 -7.31
C LEU A 16 -1.74 -0.32 -6.74
N SER A 17 -2.41 -0.13 -5.59
CA SER A 17 -2.52 1.19 -4.94
C SER A 17 -1.16 1.73 -4.49
N SER A 18 -0.32 0.89 -3.89
CA SER A 18 1.04 1.30 -3.47
C SER A 18 1.96 1.57 -4.66
N LEU A 19 1.81 0.82 -5.76
CA LEU A 19 2.55 1.06 -7.00
C LEU A 19 2.14 2.37 -7.67
N ILE A 20 0.83 2.68 -7.69
CA ILE A 20 0.33 3.96 -8.20
C ILE A 20 0.84 5.12 -7.34
N LEU A 21 0.78 5.00 -6.01
CA LEU A 21 1.33 6.01 -5.09
C LEU A 21 2.81 6.25 -5.37
N MET A 22 3.60 5.18 -5.53
CA MET A 22 5.02 5.26 -5.85
C MET A 22 5.28 5.95 -7.19
N ALA A 23 4.52 5.60 -8.23
CA ALA A 23 4.69 6.15 -9.57
C ALA A 23 4.33 7.65 -9.63
N LEU A 24 3.28 8.06 -8.90
CA LEU A 24 2.81 9.44 -8.87
C LEU A 24 3.60 10.32 -7.89
N TRP A 25 4.37 9.73 -6.96
CA TRP A 25 5.08 10.47 -5.92
C TRP A 25 6.06 11.51 -6.48
N GLY A 26 6.71 11.22 -7.61
CA GLY A 26 7.61 12.17 -8.27
C GLY A 26 6.94 13.45 -8.75
N VAL A 27 5.63 13.43 -9.00
CA VAL A 27 4.81 14.59 -9.41
C VAL A 27 4.20 15.28 -8.19
N ILE A 28 3.79 14.50 -7.19
CA ILE A 28 3.08 15.01 -6.01
C ILE A 28 4.05 15.67 -5.01
N ALA A 29 5.21 15.06 -4.72
CA ALA A 29 6.10 15.52 -3.67
C ALA A 29 6.64 16.97 -3.85
N PRO A 30 7.02 17.40 -5.07
CA PRO A 30 7.49 18.78 -5.29
C PRO A 30 6.43 19.85 -4.97
N GLU A 31 5.15 19.57 -5.22
CA GLU A 31 4.03 20.49 -4.92
C GLU A 31 3.84 20.71 -3.41
N PHE A 32 4.28 19.76 -2.59
CA PHE A 32 4.28 19.88 -1.14
C PHE A 32 5.59 20.43 -0.57
N GLY A 33 6.57 20.77 -1.42
CA GLY A 33 7.91 21.20 -0.99
C GLY A 33 8.73 20.07 -0.35
N ILE A 34 8.39 18.82 -0.63
CA ILE A 34 9.04 17.64 -0.07
C ILE A 34 9.99 17.04 -1.12
N GLU A 35 11.17 16.61 -0.69
CA GLU A 35 12.11 15.94 -1.59
C GLU A 35 11.53 14.66 -2.18
N THR A 36 11.80 14.44 -3.46
CA THR A 36 11.39 13.21 -4.14
C THR A 36 12.19 12.02 -3.61
N ILE A 37 11.49 10.92 -3.39
CA ILE A 37 12.07 9.73 -2.78
C ILE A 37 12.70 8.87 -3.88
N ARG A 38 14.00 8.57 -3.75
CA ARG A 38 14.70 7.67 -4.67
C ARG A 38 14.15 6.24 -4.59
N TYR A 39 14.31 5.49 -5.69
CA TYR A 39 13.81 4.11 -5.84
C TYR A 39 14.02 3.19 -4.62
N PRO A 40 15.20 3.12 -3.96
CA PRO A 40 15.37 2.25 -2.80
C PRO A 40 14.46 2.62 -1.62
N MET A 41 14.28 3.91 -1.34
CA MET A 41 13.39 4.35 -0.26
C MET A 41 11.92 4.15 -0.64
N ALA A 42 11.56 4.34 -1.90
CA ALA A 42 10.22 4.06 -2.39
C ALA A 42 9.86 2.56 -2.29
N MET A 43 10.83 1.69 -2.59
CA MET A 43 10.73 0.24 -2.40
C MET A 43 10.56 -0.12 -0.92
N LEU A 44 11.37 0.47 -0.03
CA LEU A 44 11.27 0.24 1.41
C LEU A 44 9.91 0.68 1.96
N ILE A 45 9.43 1.89 1.61
CA ILE A 45 8.10 2.39 2.02
C ILE A 45 7.00 1.42 1.57
N THR A 46 7.08 0.93 0.33
CA THR A 46 6.14 -0.05 -0.20
C THR A 46 6.16 -1.32 0.67
N ILE A 47 7.33 -1.91 0.92
CA ILE A 47 7.46 -3.12 1.77
C ILE A 47 6.96 -2.88 3.20
N THR A 48 7.27 -1.72 3.79
CA THR A 48 6.82 -1.37 5.15
C THR A 48 5.31 -1.19 5.22
N ALA A 49 4.70 -0.51 4.23
CA ALA A 49 3.24 -0.40 4.13
C ALA A 49 2.60 -1.79 3.99
N TRP A 50 3.22 -2.69 3.21
CA TRP A 50 2.82 -4.09 3.08
C TRP A 50 2.77 -4.84 4.40
N LEU A 51 3.88 -4.83 5.14
CA LEU A 51 3.97 -5.55 6.41
C LEU A 51 3.03 -4.98 7.48
N THR A 52 2.77 -3.66 7.46
CA THR A 52 1.93 -2.99 8.45
C THR A 52 0.43 -3.06 8.14
N VAL A 53 0.03 -3.02 6.86
CA VAL A 53 -1.39 -2.99 6.45
C VAL A 53 -2.00 -4.39 6.30
N ALA A 54 -1.22 -5.41 5.91
CA ALA A 54 -1.74 -6.77 5.75
C ALA A 54 -2.45 -7.31 7.01
N PRO A 55 -1.93 -7.13 8.24
CA PRO A 55 -2.64 -7.50 9.46
C PRO A 55 -3.89 -6.66 9.72
N LEU A 56 -3.86 -5.35 9.43
CA LEU A 56 -4.99 -4.45 9.62
C LEU A 56 -6.17 -4.81 8.71
N ALA A 57 -5.89 -5.17 7.45
CA ALA A 57 -6.89 -5.66 6.50
C ALA A 57 -7.49 -7.01 6.92
N ALA A 58 -6.71 -7.87 7.60
CA ALA A 58 -7.21 -9.14 8.13
C ALA A 58 -8.14 -8.95 9.34
N VAL A 59 -7.86 -7.96 10.20
CA VAL A 59 -8.63 -7.70 11.43
C VAL A 59 -9.91 -6.87 11.19
N GLY A 60 -9.94 -6.01 10.16
CA GLY A 60 -11.09 -5.16 9.84
C GLY A 60 -12.39 -5.89 9.43
N ARG A 61 -12.35 -7.22 9.23
CA ARG A 61 -13.49 -8.00 8.73
C ARG A 61 -14.50 -8.47 9.80
N LYS A 62 -14.57 -7.81 10.96
CA LYS A 62 -15.65 -8.01 11.95
C LYS A 62 -16.72 -6.93 11.80
N ARG A 63 -17.65 -7.11 10.85
CA ARG A 63 -19.08 -6.70 10.92
C ARG A 63 -19.77 -6.89 9.56
N LYS A 64 -20.27 -8.10 9.33
CA LYS A 64 -21.69 -8.40 9.04
C LYS A 64 -21.84 -9.90 8.88
#